data_AF-A0A8T3XIZ2-F1
#
_entry.id   AF-A0A8T3XIZ2-F1
#
_cell.length_a   1.000
_cell.length_b   1.000
_cell.length_c   1.000
_cell.angle_alpha   90.00
_cell.angle_beta   90.00
_cell.angle_gamma   90.00
#
_symmetry.space_group_name_H-M   'P 1'
#
loop_
_entity.id
_entity.type
_entity.pdbx_description
1 polymer ?
#
loop_
_entity_poly.entity_id
_entity_poly.type
_entity_poly.pdbx_seq_one_letter_code
_entity_poly.pdbx_strand_id
1 'polypeptide(L)'
;MSILEIIVGSYHGKRLTDMEIKAIVKEIRKAFAKGVDYFAAFYMDNQLKPGILERVCNEEGIELPRDLSVGYPGMNAKIREGATQEEIAKAGNVTRARARQYMIASDKYGLWLKKSAERKAAERQQRIELRNAQRQISPLEAELMKLADSKEWAVQKAVQYARTQKFVRYSIRDCIILFQRYETAKNKGVKMSLAELGKPLGMSATVVGYILKSVGLEPPSGSRVVHKFSTEQKKIGLKIYRLGMSIPDAAYFADIPPYVLCSYAKERGVSIKRSTSLKGTSLTLSLASRVYKAIGKGYKGIDSIAQKVSTTLNLVQVAIENIDKLVPRIIRALRIRYNDPTYSVPYKQSA
;
A
#
# COMPACT_ATOMS: atom_id res chain seq x y z
N MET A 1 25.82 31.89 32.68
CA MET A 1 24.91 31.99 31.52
C MET A 1 25.41 31.03 30.47
N SER A 2 24.62 30.01 30.12
CA SER A 2 25.00 29.11 29.03
C SER A 2 24.81 29.84 27.69
N ILE A 3 25.62 29.53 26.67
CA ILE A 3 25.47 30.13 25.32
C ILE A 3 24.06 29.90 24.77
N LEU A 4 23.40 28.82 25.18
CA LEU A 4 21.98 28.55 24.90
C LEU A 4 21.04 29.65 25.41
N GLU A 5 21.30 30.23 26.59
CA GLU A 5 20.49 31.33 27.14
C GLU A 5 20.70 32.64 26.36
N ILE A 6 21.93 32.89 25.89
CA ILE A 6 22.29 34.04 25.05
C ILE A 6 21.61 33.95 23.66
N ILE A 7 21.58 32.75 23.07
CA ILE A 7 21.06 32.54 21.72
C ILE A 7 19.51 32.60 21.68
N VAL A 8 18.81 32.09 22.69
CA VAL A 8 17.33 32.10 22.72
C VAL A 8 16.77 33.52 22.77
N GLY A 9 17.46 34.47 23.41
CA GLY A 9 17.06 35.89 23.43
C GLY A 9 17.25 36.64 22.10
N SER A 10 18.12 36.14 21.23
CA SER A 10 18.52 36.77 19.96
C SER A 10 17.61 36.41 18.77
N TYR A 11 16.68 35.47 18.96
CA TYR A 11 15.86 34.86 17.89
C TYR A 11 14.87 35.82 17.19
N HIS A 12 14.75 37.07 17.64
CA HIS A 12 13.78 38.05 17.13
C HIS A 12 14.42 39.35 16.61
N GLY A 13 15.61 39.26 16.01
CA GLY A 13 16.25 40.42 15.37
C GLY A 13 16.89 41.42 16.34
N LYS A 14 17.11 41.02 17.60
CA LYS A 14 17.90 41.81 18.53
C LYS A 14 19.39 41.75 18.14
N ARG A 15 20.06 42.90 18.19
CA ARG A 15 21.52 42.98 18.08
C ARG A 15 22.15 42.26 19.27
N LEU A 16 23.20 41.48 19.01
CA LEU A 16 24.03 40.91 20.07
C LEU A 16 24.70 42.07 20.82
N THR A 17 24.82 41.92 22.12
CA THR A 17 25.62 42.82 22.97
C THR A 17 27.11 42.51 22.82
N ASP A 18 27.96 43.49 23.05
CA ASP A 18 29.43 43.32 23.00
C ASP A 18 29.92 42.19 23.93
N MET A 19 29.22 41.96 25.04
CA MET A 19 29.53 40.88 25.98
C MET A 19 29.27 39.50 25.37
N GLU A 20 28.17 39.35 24.61
CA GLU A 20 27.81 38.11 23.91
C GLU A 20 28.76 37.83 22.75
N ILE A 21 29.13 38.87 21.98
CA ILE A 21 30.11 38.77 20.90
C ILE A 21 31.46 38.28 21.47
N LYS A 22 31.97 38.89 22.53
CA LYS A 22 33.22 38.48 23.19
C LYS A 22 33.18 37.03 23.70
N ALA A 23 32.04 36.59 24.22
CA ALA A 23 31.87 35.21 24.67
C ALA A 23 31.91 34.22 23.49
N ILE A 24 31.24 34.55 22.37
CA ILE A 24 31.24 33.74 21.14
C ILE A 24 32.66 33.66 20.57
N VAL A 25 33.36 34.80 20.43
CA VAL A 25 34.75 34.86 19.95
C VAL A 25 35.69 33.99 20.77
N LYS A 26 35.53 33.99 22.10
CA LYS A 26 36.36 33.18 22.99
C LYS A 26 36.21 31.68 22.72
N GLU A 27 34.99 31.19 22.51
CA GLU A 27 34.77 29.78 22.18
C GLU A 27 35.21 29.42 20.75
N ILE A 28 35.06 30.34 19.78
CA ILE A 28 35.61 30.17 18.42
C ILE A 28 37.12 29.92 18.48
N ARG A 29 37.85 30.81 19.16
CA ARG A 29 39.31 30.69 19.31
C ARG A 29 39.70 29.40 20.03
N LYS A 30 38.95 29.00 21.05
CA LYS A 30 39.19 27.76 21.80
C LYS A 30 38.95 26.51 20.95
N ALA A 31 37.96 26.50 20.06
CA ALA A 31 37.74 25.37 19.15
C ALA A 31 38.82 25.29 18.07
N PHE A 32 39.26 26.43 17.53
CA PHE A 32 40.39 26.48 16.60
C PHE A 32 41.69 26.01 17.26
N ALA A 33 41.94 26.38 18.51
CA ALA A 33 43.08 25.87 19.28
C ALA A 33 43.03 24.35 19.50
N LYS A 34 41.84 23.73 19.43
CA LYS A 34 41.65 22.27 19.51
C LYS A 34 41.75 21.57 18.15
N GLY A 35 42.08 22.30 17.07
CA GLY A 35 42.18 21.75 15.72
C GLY A 35 40.85 21.54 15.02
N VAL A 36 39.77 22.20 15.45
CA VAL A 36 38.51 22.20 14.71
C VAL A 36 38.66 23.07 13.48
N ASP A 37 38.84 22.46 12.32
CA ASP A 37 39.07 23.10 11.03
C ASP A 37 37.82 23.18 10.13
N TYR A 38 36.68 22.67 10.61
CA TYR A 38 35.43 22.63 9.84
C TYR A 38 34.22 23.21 10.59
N PHE A 39 33.44 23.99 9.85
CA PHE A 39 32.32 24.80 10.35
C PHE A 39 31.15 23.97 10.93
N ALA A 40 30.94 22.75 10.41
CA ALA A 40 29.88 21.87 10.87
C ALA A 40 30.15 21.25 12.26
N ALA A 41 31.42 21.03 12.63
CA ALA A 41 31.77 20.61 14.00
C ALA A 41 31.39 21.70 14.99
N PHE A 42 31.75 22.93 14.64
CA PHE A 42 31.46 24.08 15.49
C PHE A 42 29.94 24.27 15.68
N TYR A 43 29.15 24.06 14.62
CA TYR A 43 27.68 24.04 14.69
C TYR A 43 27.14 22.93 15.60
N MET A 44 27.61 21.69 15.45
CA MET A 44 27.16 20.54 16.24
C MET A 44 27.46 20.73 17.73
N ASP A 45 28.65 21.22 18.05
CA ASP A 45 29.15 21.32 19.42
C ASP A 45 28.63 22.57 20.15
N ASN A 46 28.36 23.68 19.43
CA ASN A 46 28.03 24.97 20.05
C ASN A 46 26.64 25.51 19.67
N GLN A 47 25.89 24.80 18.82
CA GLN A 47 24.52 25.17 18.37
C GLN A 47 24.39 26.59 17.77
N LEU A 48 25.49 27.18 17.32
CA LEU A 48 25.51 28.51 16.72
C LEU A 48 25.09 28.43 15.25
N LYS A 49 24.04 29.17 14.87
CA LYS A 49 23.62 29.25 13.46
C LYS A 49 24.75 29.81 12.58
N PRO A 50 24.92 29.29 11.36
CA PRO A 50 25.98 29.73 10.46
C PRO A 50 26.09 31.25 10.25
N GLY A 51 24.96 31.92 10.03
CA GLY A 51 24.95 33.37 9.79
C GLY A 51 25.39 34.21 11.00
N ILE A 52 25.24 33.71 12.24
CA ILE A 52 25.73 34.43 13.43
C ILE A 52 27.25 34.29 13.52
N LEU A 53 27.75 33.08 13.29
CA LEU A 53 29.18 32.80 13.32
C LEU A 53 29.94 33.57 12.23
N GLU A 54 29.42 33.57 11.01
CA GLU A 54 29.99 34.32 9.89
C GLU A 54 30.02 35.82 10.18
N ARG A 55 28.92 36.37 10.72
CA ARG A 55 28.86 37.78 11.11
C ARG A 55 29.89 38.13 12.19
N VAL A 56 29.97 37.33 13.27
CA VAL A 56 30.92 37.58 14.37
C VAL A 56 32.37 37.45 13.90
N CYS A 57 32.69 36.45 13.07
CA CYS A 57 34.04 36.32 12.52
C CYS A 57 34.41 37.51 11.62
N ASN A 58 33.46 38.00 10.81
CA ASN A 58 33.68 39.17 9.96
C ASN A 58 33.84 40.47 10.77
N GLU A 59 33.02 40.67 11.81
CA GLU A 59 33.11 41.83 12.72
C GLU A 59 34.44 41.88 13.48
N GLU A 60 35.01 40.71 13.79
CA GLU A 60 36.22 40.57 14.62
C GLU A 60 37.48 40.23 13.82
N GLY A 61 37.41 40.23 12.48
CA GLY A 61 38.55 39.96 11.59
C GLY A 61 39.14 38.55 11.71
N ILE A 62 38.33 37.55 12.06
CA ILE A 62 38.76 36.16 12.19
C ILE A 62 38.60 35.47 10.83
N GLU A 63 39.72 35.08 10.19
CA GLU A 63 39.67 34.30 8.95
C GLU A 63 39.07 32.91 9.21
N LEU A 64 37.99 32.61 8.49
CA LEU A 64 37.40 31.28 8.48
C LEU A 64 38.19 30.35 7.54
N PRO A 65 38.41 29.08 7.91
CA PRO A 65 39.00 28.09 7.00
C PRO A 65 38.22 28.05 5.67
N ARG A 66 38.94 28.09 4.54
CA ARG A 66 38.35 28.25 3.19
C ARG A 66 37.37 27.14 2.79
N ASP A 67 37.38 26.00 3.48
CA ASP A 67 36.49 24.87 3.19
C ASP A 67 35.19 24.95 4.00
N LEU A 68 34.38 25.98 3.69
CA LEU A 68 33.03 26.18 4.25
C LEU A 68 31.99 25.21 3.66
N SER A 69 32.40 24.20 2.89
CA SER A 69 31.46 23.21 2.39
C SER A 69 31.02 22.33 3.55
N VAL A 70 29.73 22.42 3.92
CA VAL A 70 29.07 21.51 4.86
C VAL A 70 29.27 20.09 4.32
N GLY A 71 30.34 19.42 4.76
CA GLY A 71 30.62 18.06 4.36
C GLY A 71 29.47 17.20 4.84
N TYR A 72 28.92 16.38 3.95
CA TYR A 72 27.91 15.38 4.31
C TYR A 72 28.63 14.04 4.51
N PRO A 73 28.93 13.61 5.74
CA PRO A 73 29.73 12.40 5.96
C PRO A 73 29.08 11.15 5.34
N GLY A 74 27.75 11.05 5.43
CA GLY A 74 26.96 9.99 4.81
C GLY A 74 27.08 9.99 3.27
N MET A 75 27.12 11.17 2.64
CA MET A 75 27.32 11.26 1.19
C MET A 75 28.73 10.84 0.80
N ASN A 76 29.75 11.26 1.56
CA ASN A 76 31.15 10.89 1.29
C ASN A 76 31.39 9.39 1.38
N ALA A 77 30.80 8.72 2.38
CA ALA A 77 30.84 7.26 2.50
C ALA A 77 30.24 6.60 1.25
N LYS A 78 29.03 7.03 0.85
CA LYS A 78 28.35 6.49 -0.34
C LYS A 78 29.08 6.79 -1.66
N ILE A 79 29.78 7.91 -1.75
CA ILE A 79 30.63 8.22 -2.90
C ILE A 79 31.80 7.23 -2.99
N ARG A 80 32.47 6.92 -1.88
CA ARG A 80 33.58 5.95 -1.83
C ARG A 80 33.13 4.52 -2.16
N GLU A 81 31.90 4.18 -1.84
CA GLU A 81 31.27 2.91 -2.21
C GLU A 81 30.86 2.83 -3.69
N GLY A 82 30.90 3.95 -4.44
CA GLY A 82 30.39 3.99 -5.82
C GLY A 82 28.87 3.89 -5.89
N ALA A 83 28.17 4.31 -4.83
CA ALA A 83 26.72 4.25 -4.74
C ALA A 83 26.02 5.04 -5.86
N THR A 84 24.74 4.75 -6.10
CA THR A 84 23.94 5.56 -7.03
C THR A 84 23.80 6.99 -6.49
N GLN A 85 23.58 7.96 -7.37
CA GLN A 85 23.34 9.35 -6.96
C GLN A 85 22.11 9.49 -6.04
N GLU A 86 21.13 8.59 -6.18
CA GLU A 86 19.95 8.54 -5.33
C GLU A 86 20.28 8.05 -3.91
N GLU A 87 21.09 6.99 -3.78
CA GLU A 87 21.58 6.51 -2.48
C GLU A 87 22.45 7.56 -1.78
N ILE A 88 23.31 8.26 -2.54
CA ILE A 88 24.12 9.37 -2.03
C ILE A 88 23.20 10.49 -1.54
N ALA A 89 22.22 10.91 -2.35
CA ALA A 89 21.28 11.95 -1.99
C ALA A 89 20.47 11.62 -0.73
N LYS A 90 19.99 10.38 -0.62
CA LYS A 90 19.31 9.87 0.57
C LYS A 90 20.20 9.90 1.81
N ALA A 91 21.48 9.53 1.69
CA ALA A 91 22.43 9.58 2.80
C ALA A 91 22.74 11.00 3.28
N GLY A 92 22.56 12.01 2.41
CA GLY A 92 22.67 13.43 2.77
C GLY A 92 21.34 14.10 3.14
N ASN A 93 20.20 13.39 3.04
CA ASN A 93 18.86 13.97 3.08
C ASN A 93 18.69 15.18 2.12
N VAL A 94 19.25 15.07 0.93
CA VAL A 94 19.19 16.11 -0.12
C VAL A 94 18.56 15.56 -1.39
N THR A 95 18.25 16.45 -2.34
CA THR A 95 17.82 16.02 -3.67
C THR A 95 18.99 15.43 -4.46
N ARG A 96 18.69 14.58 -5.44
CA ARG A 96 19.68 14.02 -6.37
C ARG A 96 20.51 15.10 -7.07
N ALA A 97 19.87 16.18 -7.50
CA ALA A 97 20.55 17.31 -8.13
C ALA A 97 21.55 17.98 -7.18
N ARG A 98 21.17 18.16 -5.91
CA ARG A 98 22.06 18.73 -4.88
C ARG A 98 23.22 17.80 -4.55
N ALA A 99 23.00 16.49 -4.52
CA ALA A 99 24.07 15.51 -4.37
C ALA A 99 25.09 15.58 -5.52
N ARG A 100 24.62 15.76 -6.77
CA ARG A 100 25.49 15.98 -7.92
C ARG A 100 26.30 17.28 -7.81
N GLN A 101 25.63 18.39 -7.46
CA GLN A 101 26.30 19.68 -7.24
C GLN A 101 27.38 19.56 -6.18
N TYR A 102 27.08 18.90 -5.06
CA TYR A 102 28.05 18.65 -3.98
C TYR A 102 29.26 17.84 -4.46
N MET A 103 29.06 16.77 -5.23
CA MET A 103 30.18 15.97 -5.75
C MET A 103 31.10 16.77 -6.67
N ILE A 104 30.54 17.66 -7.49
CA ILE A 104 31.31 18.53 -8.38
C ILE A 104 32.03 19.61 -7.56
N ALA A 105 31.31 20.31 -6.69
CA ALA A 105 31.85 21.39 -5.88
C ALA A 105 32.95 20.92 -4.90
N SER A 106 32.90 19.65 -4.48
CA SER A 106 33.88 19.07 -3.55
C SER A 106 34.94 18.18 -4.22
N ASP A 107 35.04 18.22 -5.55
CA ASP A 107 35.99 17.46 -6.39
C ASP A 107 35.97 15.93 -6.18
N LYS A 108 34.83 15.38 -5.74
CA LYS A 108 34.67 13.92 -5.51
C LYS A 108 34.06 13.19 -6.71
N TYR A 109 33.73 13.92 -7.78
CA TYR A 109 33.04 13.36 -8.93
C TYR A 109 33.88 12.32 -9.68
N GLY A 110 35.18 12.54 -9.84
CA GLY A 110 36.09 11.57 -10.47
C GLY A 110 36.21 10.26 -9.69
N LEU A 111 36.35 10.35 -8.37
CA LEU A 111 36.35 9.18 -7.47
C LEU A 111 35.05 8.37 -7.59
N TRP A 112 33.90 9.06 -7.59
CA TRP A 112 32.59 8.43 -7.75
C TRP A 112 32.47 7.68 -9.07
N LEU A 113 32.91 8.27 -10.19
CA LEU A 113 32.86 7.63 -11.52
C LEU A 113 33.63 6.31 -11.53
N LYS A 114 34.86 6.30 -11.00
CA LYS A 114 35.69 5.09 -10.90
C LYS A 114 35.00 4.00 -10.06
N LYS A 115 34.54 4.36 -8.86
CA LYS A 115 33.90 3.41 -7.94
C LYS A 115 32.56 2.90 -8.46
N SER A 116 31.79 3.74 -9.14
CA SER A 116 30.53 3.33 -9.77
C SER A 116 30.78 2.32 -10.90
N ALA A 117 31.86 2.47 -11.67
CA ALA A 117 32.24 1.51 -12.70
C ALA A 117 32.64 0.15 -12.10
N GLU A 118 33.47 0.14 -11.05
CA GLU A 118 33.85 -1.08 -10.30
C GLU A 118 32.61 -1.83 -9.80
N ARG A 119 31.67 -1.11 -9.17
CA ARG A 119 30.41 -1.68 -8.67
C ARG A 119 29.56 -2.29 -9.79
N LYS A 120 29.39 -1.58 -10.90
CA LYS A 120 28.63 -2.08 -12.07
C LYS A 120 29.26 -3.32 -12.68
N ALA A 121 30.59 -3.39 -12.73
CA ALA A 121 31.29 -4.58 -13.21
C ALA A 121 31.05 -5.79 -12.29
N ALA A 122 31.15 -5.60 -10.96
CA ALA A 122 30.84 -6.63 -9.98
C ALA A 122 29.37 -7.10 -10.06
N GLU A 123 28.41 -6.17 -10.16
CA GLU A 123 26.99 -6.49 -10.34
C GLU A 123 26.75 -7.29 -11.63
N ARG A 124 27.44 -6.94 -12.73
CA ARG A 124 27.36 -7.68 -13.99
C ARG A 124 27.88 -9.10 -13.83
N GLN A 125 29.01 -9.27 -13.14
CA GLN A 125 29.60 -10.59 -12.89
C GLN A 125 28.66 -11.47 -12.04
N GLN A 126 28.09 -10.93 -10.96
CA GLN A 126 27.09 -11.63 -10.15
C GLN A 126 25.85 -12.04 -10.96
N ARG A 127 25.38 -11.18 -11.88
CA ARG A 127 24.26 -11.52 -12.77
C ARG A 127 24.61 -12.66 -13.73
N ILE A 128 25.84 -12.70 -14.23
CA ILE A 128 26.33 -13.79 -15.10
C ILE A 128 26.39 -15.10 -14.30
N GLU A 129 26.95 -15.06 -13.09
CA GLU A 129 27.03 -16.22 -12.19
C GLU A 129 25.64 -16.76 -11.83
N LEU A 130 24.71 -15.88 -11.46
CA LEU A 130 23.33 -16.28 -11.16
C LEU A 130 22.63 -16.89 -12.38
N ARG A 131 22.88 -16.35 -13.57
CA ARG A 131 22.37 -16.92 -14.83
C ARG A 131 23.00 -18.28 -15.13
N ASN A 132 24.29 -18.47 -14.85
CA ASN A 132 24.97 -19.74 -15.02
C ASN A 132 24.47 -20.79 -14.02
N ALA A 133 24.26 -20.41 -12.75
CA ALA A 133 23.63 -21.27 -11.76
C ALA A 133 22.21 -21.68 -12.18
N GLN A 134 21.40 -20.75 -12.70
CA GLN A 134 20.09 -21.07 -13.26
C GLN A 134 20.15 -22.02 -14.45
N ARG A 135 21.16 -21.90 -15.32
CA ARG A 135 21.38 -22.85 -16.43
C ARG A 135 21.71 -24.26 -15.93
N GLN A 136 22.39 -24.39 -14.80
CA GLN A 136 22.70 -25.69 -14.19
C GLN A 136 21.47 -26.33 -13.51
N ILE A 137 20.46 -25.54 -13.13
CA ILE A 137 19.20 -26.07 -12.58
C ILE A 137 18.35 -26.74 -13.66
N SER A 138 18.38 -26.26 -14.90
CA SER A 138 17.53 -26.77 -15.99
C SER A 138 17.72 -28.27 -16.31
N PRO A 139 18.95 -28.82 -16.37
CA PRO A 139 19.16 -30.27 -16.51
C PRO A 139 18.58 -31.08 -15.35
N LEU A 140 18.72 -30.60 -14.11
CA LEU A 140 18.18 -31.27 -12.93
C LEU A 140 16.65 -31.28 -12.94
N GLU A 141 16.01 -30.18 -13.38
CA GLU A 141 14.55 -30.13 -13.57
C GLU A 141 14.08 -31.11 -14.63
N ALA A 142 14.82 -31.27 -15.73
CA ALA A 142 14.49 -32.22 -16.79
C ALA A 142 14.64 -33.69 -16.34
N GLU A 143 15.66 -33.99 -15.54
CA GLU A 143 15.84 -35.31 -14.95
C GLU A 143 14.75 -35.63 -13.93
N LEU A 144 14.38 -34.65 -13.09
CA LEU A 144 13.29 -34.79 -12.13
C LEU A 144 11.94 -35.03 -12.81
N MET A 145 11.70 -34.46 -14.00
CA MET A 145 10.53 -34.76 -14.83
C MET A 145 10.55 -36.20 -15.35
N LYS A 146 11.68 -36.69 -15.88
CA LYS A 146 11.79 -38.08 -16.34
C LYS A 146 11.53 -39.07 -15.20
N LEU A 147 12.05 -38.77 -14.01
CA LEU A 147 11.78 -39.57 -12.82
C LEU A 147 10.31 -39.50 -12.43
N ALA A 148 9.68 -38.32 -12.48
CA ALA A 148 8.26 -38.15 -12.19
C ALA A 148 7.33 -38.84 -13.20
N ASP A 149 7.68 -38.89 -14.48
CA ASP A 149 6.89 -39.53 -15.53
C ASP A 149 6.71 -41.05 -15.28
N SER A 150 7.67 -41.67 -14.59
CA SER A 150 7.59 -43.07 -14.14
C SER A 150 6.82 -43.29 -12.82
N LYS A 151 6.29 -42.22 -12.23
CA LYS A 151 5.59 -42.24 -10.93
C LYS A 151 4.09 -42.00 -11.11
N GLU A 152 3.36 -42.14 -10.00
CA GLU A 152 1.93 -41.89 -9.90
C GLU A 152 1.53 -40.50 -10.41
N TRP A 153 0.33 -40.39 -10.97
CA TRP A 153 -0.23 -39.16 -11.56
C TRP A 153 -0.14 -37.94 -10.63
N ALA A 154 -0.37 -38.14 -9.33
CA ALA A 154 -0.27 -37.06 -8.35
C ALA A 154 1.15 -36.48 -8.20
N VAL A 155 2.18 -37.31 -8.36
CA VAL A 155 3.58 -36.88 -8.35
C VAL A 155 3.87 -36.05 -9.59
N GLN A 156 3.43 -36.53 -10.76
CA GLN A 156 3.57 -35.79 -12.02
C GLN A 156 2.95 -34.39 -11.91
N LYS A 157 1.74 -34.29 -11.34
CA LYS A 157 1.05 -33.01 -11.15
C LYS A 157 1.70 -32.10 -10.11
N ALA A 158 2.24 -32.66 -9.03
CA ALA A 158 2.98 -31.89 -8.03
C ALA A 158 4.26 -31.26 -8.61
N VAL A 159 5.00 -32.02 -9.42
CA VAL A 159 6.19 -31.51 -10.13
C VAL A 159 5.80 -30.46 -11.18
N GLN A 160 4.75 -30.72 -11.96
CA GLN A 160 4.22 -29.75 -12.92
C GLN A 160 3.87 -28.42 -12.22
N TYR A 161 3.20 -28.48 -11.07
CA TYR A 161 2.88 -27.29 -10.27
C TYR A 161 4.13 -26.53 -9.83
N ALA A 162 5.10 -27.23 -9.23
CA ALA A 162 6.34 -26.62 -8.75
C ALA A 162 7.08 -25.85 -9.84
N ARG A 163 7.06 -26.36 -11.09
CA ARG A 163 7.70 -25.70 -12.24
C ARG A 163 6.95 -24.44 -12.72
N THR A 164 5.61 -24.43 -12.62
CA THR A 164 4.81 -23.26 -13.06
C THR A 164 4.91 -22.07 -12.11
N GLN A 165 5.29 -22.31 -10.85
CA GLN A 165 5.30 -21.26 -9.83
C GLN A 165 6.71 -20.79 -9.53
N LYS A 166 6.93 -19.48 -9.65
CA LYS A 166 8.19 -18.84 -9.24
C LYS A 166 8.43 -18.95 -7.73
N PHE A 167 7.35 -19.08 -6.94
CA PHE A 167 7.40 -19.24 -5.49
C PHE A 167 6.38 -20.29 -5.07
N VAL A 168 6.87 -21.45 -4.64
CA VAL A 168 6.02 -22.52 -4.15
C VAL A 168 5.79 -22.32 -2.66
N ARG A 169 4.58 -21.90 -2.27
CA ARG A 169 4.21 -21.68 -0.86
C ARG A 169 4.06 -22.98 -0.06
N TYR A 170 3.74 -24.07 -0.74
CA TYR A 170 3.45 -25.37 -0.14
C TYR A 170 4.52 -26.37 -0.55
N SER A 171 4.81 -27.35 0.31
CA SER A 171 5.80 -28.36 -0.03
C SER A 171 5.31 -29.22 -1.21
N ILE A 172 6.24 -29.82 -1.96
CA ILE A 172 5.90 -30.80 -3.00
C ILE A 172 5.07 -31.93 -2.41
N ARG A 173 5.38 -32.36 -1.17
CA ARG A 173 4.63 -33.39 -0.44
C ARG A 173 3.15 -33.01 -0.25
N ASP A 174 2.87 -31.78 0.18
CA ASP A 174 1.49 -31.31 0.35
C ASP A 174 0.75 -31.29 -0.99
N CYS A 175 1.44 -30.92 -2.06
CA CYS A 175 0.89 -30.93 -3.41
C CYS A 175 0.59 -32.35 -3.89
N ILE A 176 1.45 -33.33 -3.61
CA ILE A 176 1.20 -34.75 -3.92
C ILE A 176 -0.07 -35.22 -3.21
N ILE A 177 -0.21 -34.96 -1.91
CA ILE A 177 -1.39 -35.36 -1.14
C ILE A 177 -2.66 -34.69 -1.69
N LEU A 178 -2.58 -33.40 -2.06
CA LEU A 178 -3.68 -32.68 -2.68
C LEU A 178 -4.13 -33.35 -4.00
N PHE A 179 -3.18 -33.68 -4.87
CA PHE A 179 -3.47 -34.30 -6.16
C PHE A 179 -3.96 -35.75 -6.00
N GLN A 180 -3.42 -36.55 -5.08
CA GLN A 180 -3.95 -37.89 -4.79
C GLN A 180 -5.41 -37.84 -4.35
N ARG A 181 -5.78 -36.88 -3.49
CA ARG A 181 -7.17 -36.68 -3.07
C ARG A 181 -8.06 -36.21 -4.21
N TYR A 182 -7.54 -35.34 -5.08
CA TYR A 182 -8.24 -34.90 -6.28
C TYR A 182 -8.54 -36.09 -7.21
N GLU A 183 -7.52 -36.92 -7.49
CA GLU A 183 -7.63 -38.10 -8.34
C GLU A 183 -8.63 -39.10 -7.77
N THR A 184 -8.54 -39.37 -6.47
CA THR A 184 -9.48 -40.26 -5.77
C THR A 184 -10.92 -39.75 -5.86
N ALA A 185 -11.15 -38.44 -5.65
CA ALA A 185 -12.47 -37.84 -5.75
C ALA A 185 -13.03 -37.93 -7.19
N LYS A 186 -12.18 -37.66 -8.19
CA LYS A 186 -12.53 -37.74 -9.61
C LYS A 186 -12.88 -39.17 -10.02
N ASN A 187 -12.05 -40.16 -9.66
CA ASN A 187 -12.26 -41.56 -10.02
C ASN A 187 -13.51 -42.16 -9.35
N LYS A 188 -13.88 -41.68 -8.16
CA LYS A 188 -15.11 -42.09 -7.46
C LYS A 188 -16.35 -41.29 -7.88
N GLY A 189 -16.22 -40.30 -8.77
CA GLY A 189 -17.34 -39.42 -9.15
C GLY A 189 -17.87 -38.56 -8.00
N VAL A 190 -17.09 -38.34 -6.93
CA VAL A 190 -17.52 -37.59 -5.75
C VAL A 190 -17.35 -36.10 -6.00
N LYS A 191 -18.44 -35.34 -5.91
CA LYS A 191 -18.40 -33.87 -5.96
C LYS A 191 -17.79 -33.31 -4.68
N MET A 192 -16.51 -32.97 -4.74
CA MET A 192 -15.78 -32.35 -3.63
C MET A 192 -15.57 -30.86 -3.89
N SER A 193 -15.88 -30.03 -2.90
CA SER A 193 -15.57 -28.60 -2.95
C SER A 193 -14.07 -28.36 -2.81
N LEU A 194 -13.57 -27.23 -3.33
CA LEU A 194 -12.18 -26.84 -3.16
C LEU A 194 -11.77 -26.68 -1.68
N ALA A 195 -12.73 -26.30 -0.83
CA ALA A 195 -12.51 -26.17 0.61
C ALA A 195 -12.28 -27.54 1.27
N GLU A 196 -13.09 -28.55 0.95
CA GLU A 196 -12.95 -29.92 1.45
C GLU A 196 -11.65 -30.57 0.94
N LEU A 197 -11.29 -30.28 -0.30
CA LEU A 197 -10.05 -30.76 -0.89
C LEU A 197 -8.82 -30.19 -0.16
N GLY A 198 -8.86 -28.92 0.26
CA GLY A 198 -7.75 -28.26 0.97
C GLY A 198 -7.71 -28.42 2.49
N LYS A 199 -8.84 -28.75 3.14
CA LYS A 199 -9.01 -28.69 4.61
C LYS A 199 -7.94 -29.47 5.41
N PRO A 200 -7.65 -30.75 5.13
CA PRO A 200 -6.60 -31.52 5.83
C PRO A 200 -5.18 -30.97 5.66
N LEU A 201 -4.95 -30.14 4.64
CA LEU A 201 -3.65 -29.55 4.33
C LEU A 201 -3.55 -28.09 4.82
N GLY A 202 -4.57 -27.58 5.52
CA GLY A 202 -4.65 -26.16 5.89
C GLY A 202 -4.70 -25.22 4.67
N MET A 203 -5.11 -25.72 3.50
CA MET A 203 -5.18 -24.92 2.27
C MET A 203 -6.56 -24.28 2.13
N SER A 204 -6.60 -22.97 1.87
CA SER A 204 -7.85 -22.28 1.54
C SER A 204 -8.38 -22.71 0.16
N ALA A 205 -9.69 -22.65 -0.04
CA ALA A 205 -10.32 -22.96 -1.33
C ALA A 205 -9.72 -22.16 -2.50
N THR A 206 -9.35 -20.89 -2.25
CA THR A 206 -8.70 -20.01 -3.24
C THR A 206 -7.35 -20.55 -3.67
N VAL A 207 -6.54 -20.98 -2.70
CA VAL A 207 -5.21 -21.57 -2.95
C VAL A 207 -5.36 -22.86 -3.75
N VAL A 208 -6.26 -23.76 -3.33
CA VAL A 208 -6.50 -25.02 -4.04
C VAL A 208 -6.94 -24.76 -5.48
N GLY A 209 -7.86 -23.82 -5.69
CA GLY A 209 -8.30 -23.43 -7.03
C GLY A 209 -7.15 -22.90 -7.90
N TYR A 210 -6.23 -22.13 -7.31
CA TYR A 210 -5.03 -21.65 -8.01
C TYR A 210 -4.08 -22.81 -8.39
N ILE A 211 -3.80 -23.72 -7.45
CA ILE A 211 -2.95 -24.89 -7.68
C ILE A 211 -3.53 -25.73 -8.83
N LEU A 212 -4.81 -26.11 -8.77
CA LEU A 212 -5.46 -26.91 -9.82
C LEU A 212 -5.41 -26.20 -11.18
N LYS A 213 -5.76 -24.91 -11.23
CA LYS A 213 -5.74 -24.13 -12.48
C LYS A 213 -4.36 -24.08 -13.11
N SER A 214 -3.31 -23.93 -12.31
CA SER A 214 -1.93 -23.84 -12.82
C SER A 214 -1.42 -25.12 -13.49
N VAL A 215 -2.02 -26.27 -13.18
CA VAL A 215 -1.74 -27.56 -13.85
C VAL A 215 -2.84 -27.99 -14.84
N GLY A 216 -3.75 -27.07 -15.18
CA GLY A 216 -4.81 -27.29 -16.16
C GLY A 216 -5.96 -28.16 -15.67
N LEU A 217 -6.18 -28.25 -14.36
CA LEU A 217 -7.26 -29.05 -13.77
C LEU A 217 -8.45 -28.19 -13.37
N GLU A 218 -9.65 -28.71 -13.62
CA GLU A 218 -10.91 -28.12 -13.17
C GLU A 218 -11.28 -28.61 -11.77
N PRO A 219 -12.03 -27.81 -10.97
CA PRO A 219 -12.54 -28.26 -9.68
C PRO A 219 -13.39 -29.55 -9.79
N PRO A 220 -13.28 -30.51 -8.86
CA PRO A 220 -14.08 -31.75 -8.89
C PRO A 220 -15.59 -31.51 -8.80
N SER A 221 -16.01 -30.40 -8.19
CA SER A 221 -17.41 -29.97 -8.08
C SER A 221 -17.94 -29.30 -9.35
N GLY A 222 -17.14 -29.20 -10.42
CA GLY A 222 -17.48 -28.45 -11.62
C GLY A 222 -17.29 -26.94 -11.46
N SER A 223 -17.44 -26.20 -12.56
CA SER A 223 -17.35 -24.73 -12.56
C SER A 223 -18.27 -24.14 -11.49
N ARG A 224 -17.73 -23.24 -10.66
CA ARG A 224 -18.45 -22.47 -9.62
C ARG A 224 -19.85 -22.11 -10.13
N VAL A 225 -20.91 -22.36 -9.35
CA VAL A 225 -22.24 -21.82 -9.66
C VAL A 225 -22.11 -20.31 -9.63
N VAL A 226 -21.87 -19.71 -10.79
CA VAL A 226 -21.87 -18.28 -10.96
C VAL A 226 -23.34 -17.90 -10.95
N HIS A 227 -23.80 -17.25 -9.89
CA HIS A 227 -25.08 -16.54 -9.95
C HIS A 227 -24.96 -15.52 -11.09
N LYS A 228 -25.55 -15.86 -12.24
CA LYS A 228 -25.59 -14.99 -13.41
C LYS A 228 -26.65 -13.93 -13.15
N PHE A 229 -26.19 -12.74 -12.75
CA PHE A 229 -27.05 -11.56 -12.71
C PHE A 229 -27.35 -11.11 -14.15
N SER A 230 -28.62 -10.82 -14.44
CA SER A 230 -29.04 -10.42 -15.77
C SER A 230 -28.38 -9.09 -16.16
N THR A 231 -28.20 -8.87 -17.47
CA THR A 231 -27.70 -7.60 -17.98
C THR A 231 -28.60 -6.44 -17.53
N GLU A 232 -29.91 -6.67 -17.43
CA GLU A 232 -30.86 -5.65 -16.99
C GLU A 232 -30.68 -5.26 -15.52
N GLN A 233 -30.49 -6.23 -14.62
CA GLN A 233 -30.18 -5.94 -13.21
C GLN A 233 -28.89 -5.10 -13.07
N LYS A 234 -27.87 -5.40 -13.87
CA LYS A 234 -26.63 -4.63 -13.87
C LYS A 234 -26.84 -3.21 -14.42
N LYS A 235 -27.66 -3.04 -15.47
CA LYS A 235 -28.06 -1.72 -15.99
C LYS A 235 -28.82 -0.90 -14.95
N ILE A 236 -29.75 -1.51 -14.22
CA ILE A 236 -30.48 -0.87 -13.11
C ILE A 236 -29.51 -0.36 -12.05
N GLY A 237 -28.58 -1.20 -11.59
CA GLY A 237 -27.54 -0.79 -10.63
C GLY A 237 -26.70 0.39 -11.14
N LEU A 238 -26.36 0.39 -12.43
CA LEU A 238 -25.61 1.50 -13.03
C LEU A 238 -26.45 2.79 -13.15
N LYS A 239 -27.75 2.70 -13.47
CA LYS A 239 -28.68 3.84 -13.46
C LYS A 239 -28.79 4.44 -12.05
N ILE A 240 -28.91 3.60 -11.03
CA ILE A 240 -28.97 4.05 -9.63
C ILE A 240 -27.64 4.71 -9.21
N TYR A 241 -26.50 4.14 -9.60
CA TYR A 241 -25.19 4.73 -9.33
C TYR A 241 -25.07 6.16 -9.89
N ARG A 242 -25.60 6.39 -11.11
CA ARG A 242 -25.61 7.72 -11.76
C ARG A 242 -26.43 8.77 -11.02
N LEU A 243 -27.29 8.40 -10.07
CA LEU A 243 -27.93 9.34 -9.13
C LEU A 243 -26.97 9.88 -8.05
N GLY A 244 -25.67 9.57 -8.14
CA GLY A 244 -24.67 9.98 -7.15
C GLY A 244 -24.69 9.12 -5.89
N MET A 245 -25.09 7.85 -6.00
CA MET A 245 -25.01 6.87 -4.91
C MET A 245 -23.66 6.16 -4.90
N SER A 246 -23.27 5.61 -3.74
CA SER A 246 -22.10 4.75 -3.65
C SER A 246 -22.34 3.42 -4.40
N ILE A 247 -21.28 2.73 -4.85
CA ILE A 247 -21.42 1.40 -5.47
C ILE A 247 -22.11 0.40 -4.52
N PRO A 248 -21.77 0.33 -3.21
CA PRO A 248 -22.49 -0.54 -2.29
C PRO A 248 -23.99 -0.25 -2.19
N ASP A 249 -24.39 1.03 -2.13
CA ASP A 249 -25.81 1.40 -2.05
C ASP A 249 -26.55 1.10 -3.35
N ALA A 250 -25.96 1.46 -4.50
CA ALA A 250 -26.55 1.17 -5.79
C ALA A 250 -26.73 -0.35 -6.01
N ALA A 251 -25.74 -1.15 -5.59
CA ALA A 251 -25.80 -2.60 -5.64
C ALA A 251 -26.88 -3.18 -4.70
N TYR A 252 -27.01 -2.62 -3.48
CA TYR A 252 -28.07 -2.99 -2.53
C TYR A 252 -29.49 -2.78 -3.10
N PHE A 253 -29.71 -1.65 -3.78
CA PHE A 253 -31.01 -1.35 -4.39
C PHE A 253 -31.26 -2.16 -5.67
N ALA A 254 -30.21 -2.53 -6.41
CA ALA A 254 -30.32 -3.35 -7.61
C ALA A 254 -30.36 -4.87 -7.36
N ASP A 255 -30.29 -5.31 -6.09
CA ASP A 255 -30.23 -6.73 -5.69
C ASP A 255 -29.07 -7.50 -6.35
N ILE A 256 -27.92 -6.84 -6.49
CA ILE A 256 -26.68 -7.45 -7.01
C ILE A 256 -25.52 -7.24 -6.04
N PRO A 257 -24.52 -8.14 -6.01
CA PRO A 257 -23.34 -7.93 -5.19
C PRO A 257 -22.52 -6.71 -5.66
N PRO A 258 -21.94 -5.91 -4.73
CA PRO A 258 -21.16 -4.72 -5.09
C PRO A 258 -20.02 -4.99 -6.07
N TYR A 259 -19.35 -6.15 -5.98
CA TYR A 259 -18.26 -6.51 -6.89
C TYR A 259 -18.74 -6.73 -8.34
N VAL A 260 -19.97 -7.22 -8.52
CA VAL A 260 -20.58 -7.42 -9.85
C VAL A 260 -20.86 -6.07 -10.50
N LEU A 261 -21.45 -5.13 -9.74
CA LEU A 261 -21.69 -3.78 -10.23
C LEU A 261 -20.38 -3.03 -10.52
N CYS A 262 -19.38 -3.19 -9.65
CA CYS A 262 -18.05 -2.59 -9.82
C CYS A 262 -17.36 -3.07 -11.11
N SER A 263 -17.36 -4.38 -11.38
CA SER A 263 -16.81 -4.94 -12.63
C SER A 263 -17.55 -4.38 -13.85
N TYR A 264 -18.89 -4.43 -13.81
CA TYR A 264 -19.74 -3.98 -14.90
C TYR A 264 -19.60 -2.48 -15.21
N ALA A 265 -19.37 -1.65 -14.19
CA ALA A 265 -19.12 -0.22 -14.32
C ALA A 265 -17.75 0.04 -14.98
N LYS A 266 -16.70 -0.67 -14.54
CA LYS A 266 -15.34 -0.57 -15.12
C LYS A 266 -15.32 -0.98 -16.60
N GLU A 267 -15.99 -2.08 -16.95
CA GLU A 267 -16.14 -2.55 -18.33
C GLU A 267 -16.76 -1.49 -19.26
N ARG A 268 -17.52 -0.52 -18.71
CA ARG A 268 -18.12 0.60 -19.44
C ARG A 268 -17.39 1.92 -19.29
N GLY A 269 -16.16 1.90 -18.76
CA GLY A 269 -15.36 3.10 -18.56
C GLY A 269 -15.94 4.07 -17.53
N VAL A 270 -16.84 3.63 -16.65
CA VAL A 270 -17.42 4.49 -15.62
C VAL A 270 -16.42 4.64 -14.47
N SER A 271 -15.97 5.87 -14.23
CA SER A 271 -15.06 6.18 -13.12
C SER A 271 -15.74 5.95 -11.78
N ILE A 272 -15.16 5.07 -10.96
CA ILE A 272 -15.70 4.71 -9.66
C ILE A 272 -15.09 5.62 -8.60
N LYS A 273 -15.88 6.55 -8.09
CA LYS A 273 -15.51 7.36 -6.92
C LYS A 273 -15.45 6.46 -5.67
N ARG A 274 -14.37 6.58 -4.88
CA ARG A 274 -14.30 5.98 -3.54
C ARG A 274 -15.40 6.62 -2.67
N SER A 275 -16.00 5.80 -1.81
CA SER A 275 -17.19 6.09 -1.00
C SER A 275 -17.39 7.57 -0.63
N THR A 276 -18.55 8.13 -0.98
CA THR A 276 -19.04 9.38 -0.40
C THR A 276 -19.73 9.06 0.92
N SER A 277 -18.99 9.11 2.03
CA SER A 277 -19.62 9.19 3.36
C SER A 277 -20.39 10.50 3.44
N LEU A 278 -21.59 10.47 4.01
CA LEU A 278 -22.34 11.67 4.33
C LEU A 278 -21.65 12.37 5.51
N LYS A 279 -20.90 13.45 5.22
CA LYS A 279 -20.35 14.41 6.21
C LYS A 279 -19.82 13.74 7.50
N GLY A 280 -18.84 12.85 7.37
CA GLY A 280 -18.16 12.25 8.54
C GLY A 280 -18.92 11.16 9.29
N THR A 281 -20.15 10.82 8.89
CA THR A 281 -20.90 9.68 9.43
C THR A 281 -20.79 8.46 8.50
N SER A 282 -20.67 7.26 9.07
CA SER A 282 -20.64 5.99 8.32
C SER A 282 -22.03 5.54 7.82
N LEU A 283 -23.05 6.40 7.88
CA LEU A 283 -24.42 6.09 7.48
C LEU A 283 -24.53 5.95 5.95
N THR A 284 -24.88 4.76 5.49
CA THR A 284 -25.17 4.46 4.08
C THR A 284 -26.67 4.56 3.78
N LEU A 285 -27.04 4.83 2.52
CA LEU A 285 -28.46 4.90 2.12
C LEU A 285 -29.16 3.53 2.24
N SER A 286 -28.43 2.45 2.00
CA SER A 286 -28.89 1.07 2.23
C SER A 286 -29.17 0.78 3.71
N LEU A 287 -28.41 1.36 4.64
CA LEU A 287 -28.68 1.23 6.07
C LEU A 287 -29.91 2.06 6.47
N ALA A 288 -29.99 3.32 6.04
CA ALA A 288 -31.16 4.17 6.29
C ALA A 288 -32.46 3.53 5.76
N SER A 289 -32.42 2.93 4.57
CA SER A 289 -33.55 2.19 4.00
C SER A 289 -34.01 1.02 4.89
N ARG A 290 -33.07 0.28 5.51
CA ARG A 290 -33.41 -0.80 6.46
C ARG A 290 -34.02 -0.28 7.76
N VAL A 291 -33.52 0.87 8.26
CA VAL A 291 -34.10 1.57 9.41
C VAL A 291 -35.55 1.96 9.13
N TYR A 292 -35.83 2.59 8.00
CA TYR A 292 -37.21 2.96 7.65
C TYR A 292 -38.11 1.75 7.42
N LYS A 293 -37.57 0.63 6.92
CA LYS A 293 -38.31 -0.65 6.84
C LYS A 293 -38.72 -1.16 8.22
N ALA A 294 -37.86 -1.03 9.22
CA ALA A 294 -38.19 -1.43 10.60
C ALA A 294 -39.29 -0.52 11.17
N ILE A 295 -39.19 0.79 10.97
CA ILE A 295 -40.22 1.75 11.39
C ILE A 295 -41.57 1.42 10.72
N GLY A 296 -41.58 1.20 9.39
CA GLY A 296 -42.78 0.83 8.64
C GLY A 296 -43.38 -0.53 9.05
N LYS A 297 -42.63 -1.38 9.76
CA LYS A 297 -43.10 -2.64 10.35
C LYS A 297 -43.60 -2.48 11.79
N GLY A 298 -43.64 -1.26 12.33
CA GLY A 298 -44.15 -0.98 13.67
C GLY A 298 -43.14 -1.14 14.81
N TYR A 299 -41.83 -1.32 14.51
CA TYR A 299 -40.80 -1.29 15.56
C TYR A 299 -40.70 0.13 16.15
N LYS A 300 -40.86 0.24 17.48
CA LYS A 300 -40.82 1.51 18.22
C LYS A 300 -39.54 1.60 19.07
N GLY A 301 -38.98 2.80 19.16
CA GLY A 301 -37.76 3.06 19.94
C GLY A 301 -36.47 2.76 19.17
N ILE A 302 -35.44 3.58 19.42
CA ILE A 302 -34.15 3.52 18.72
C ILE A 302 -33.44 2.19 18.99
N ASP A 303 -33.50 1.68 20.23
CA ASP A 303 -32.86 0.41 20.62
C ASP A 303 -33.43 -0.79 19.87
N SER A 304 -34.77 -0.89 19.80
CA SER A 304 -35.45 -1.99 19.10
C SER A 304 -35.11 -1.99 17.61
N ILE A 305 -35.07 -0.82 16.99
CA ILE A 305 -34.71 -0.66 15.58
C ILE A 305 -33.24 -1.01 15.34
N ALA A 306 -32.34 -0.56 16.20
CA ALA A 306 -30.91 -0.84 16.10
C ALA A 306 -30.62 -2.34 16.22
N GLN A 307 -31.26 -3.02 17.17
CA GLN A 307 -31.18 -4.47 17.31
C GLN A 307 -31.71 -5.18 16.06
N LYS A 308 -32.89 -4.77 15.55
CA LYS A 308 -33.52 -5.38 14.37
C LYS A 308 -32.69 -5.24 13.10
N VAL A 309 -32.00 -4.12 12.93
CA VAL A 309 -31.17 -3.82 11.75
C VAL A 309 -29.70 -4.24 11.97
N SER A 310 -29.34 -4.67 13.18
CA SER A 310 -27.99 -5.02 13.61
C SER A 310 -27.00 -3.88 13.38
N THR A 311 -27.32 -2.71 13.93
CA THR A 311 -26.52 -1.47 13.82
C THR A 311 -26.44 -0.74 15.17
N THR A 312 -25.70 0.36 15.24
CA THR A 312 -25.59 1.20 16.45
C THR A 312 -26.73 2.19 16.59
N LEU A 313 -27.05 2.56 17.85
CA LEU A 313 -28.09 3.55 18.20
C LEU A 313 -27.87 4.89 17.48
N ASN A 314 -26.63 5.37 17.48
CA ASN A 314 -26.24 6.62 16.82
C ASN A 314 -26.61 6.62 15.33
N LEU A 315 -26.37 5.52 14.61
CA LEU A 315 -26.69 5.46 13.18
C LEU A 315 -28.20 5.43 12.91
N VAL A 316 -28.99 4.82 13.80
CA VAL A 316 -30.45 4.87 13.73
C VAL A 316 -30.95 6.29 13.98
N GLN A 317 -30.42 6.95 15.02
CA GLN A 317 -30.78 8.33 15.35
C GLN A 317 -30.47 9.29 14.19
N VAL A 318 -29.25 9.24 13.65
CA VAL A 318 -28.84 10.07 12.49
C VAL A 318 -29.74 9.82 11.28
N ALA A 319 -30.17 8.56 11.04
CA ALA A 319 -31.08 8.24 9.95
C ALA A 319 -32.48 8.85 10.14
N ILE A 320 -32.99 8.88 11.38
CA ILE A 320 -34.28 9.48 11.72
C ILE A 320 -34.20 11.01 11.59
N GLU A 321 -33.15 11.63 12.14
CA GLU A 321 -32.95 13.09 12.11
C GLU A 321 -32.76 13.65 10.69
N ASN A 322 -32.31 12.84 9.73
CA ASN A 322 -32.07 13.24 8.35
C ASN A 322 -33.11 12.70 7.36
N ILE A 323 -34.31 12.33 7.84
CA ILE A 323 -35.34 11.68 7.03
C ILE A 323 -35.66 12.46 5.74
N ASP A 324 -35.85 13.78 5.82
CA ASP A 324 -36.22 14.63 4.69
C ASP A 324 -35.16 14.66 3.58
N LYS A 325 -33.89 14.43 3.94
CA LYS A 325 -32.77 14.42 2.99
C LYS A 325 -32.54 13.03 2.39
N LEU A 326 -32.74 11.98 3.17
CA LEU A 326 -32.42 10.61 2.77
C LEU A 326 -33.58 9.96 1.99
N VAL A 327 -34.82 10.17 2.43
CA VAL A 327 -36.02 9.56 1.84
C VAL A 327 -36.18 9.87 0.35
N PRO A 328 -36.08 11.13 -0.12
CA PRO A 328 -36.22 11.43 -1.55
C PRO A 328 -35.18 10.74 -2.42
N ARG A 329 -33.96 10.53 -1.90
CA ARG A 329 -32.88 9.85 -2.63
C ARG A 329 -33.15 8.35 -2.72
N ILE A 330 -33.59 7.74 -1.62
CA ILE A 330 -33.92 6.32 -1.57
C ILE A 330 -35.11 6.01 -2.48
N ILE A 331 -36.18 6.82 -2.41
CA ILE A 331 -37.35 6.66 -3.27
C ILE A 331 -36.96 6.73 -4.75
N ARG A 332 -36.12 7.68 -5.17
CA ARG A 332 -35.64 7.76 -6.56
C ARG A 332 -34.93 6.48 -7.02
N ALA A 333 -34.09 5.88 -6.18
CA ALA A 333 -33.45 4.61 -6.52
C ALA A 333 -34.45 3.45 -6.62
N LEU A 334 -35.44 3.39 -5.72
CA LEU A 334 -36.46 2.35 -5.71
C LEU A 334 -37.42 2.46 -6.91
N ARG A 335 -37.77 3.68 -7.33
CA ARG A 335 -38.53 3.91 -8.58
C ARG A 335 -37.80 3.36 -9.80
N ILE A 336 -36.47 3.53 -9.88
CA ILE A 336 -35.65 2.93 -10.94
C ILE A 336 -35.65 1.40 -10.84
N ARG A 337 -35.54 0.85 -9.62
CA ARG A 337 -35.47 -0.60 -9.38
C ARG A 337 -36.76 -1.33 -9.76
N TYR A 338 -37.91 -0.78 -9.38
CA TYR A 338 -39.22 -1.37 -9.64
C TYR A 338 -39.83 -0.90 -10.97
N ASN A 339 -39.19 0.07 -11.63
CA ASN A 339 -39.73 0.74 -12.82
C ASN A 339 -41.14 1.30 -12.59
N ASP A 340 -41.36 1.83 -11.38
CA ASP A 340 -42.65 2.34 -10.92
C ASP A 340 -42.47 3.78 -10.42
N PRO A 341 -43.00 4.80 -11.14
CA PRO A 341 -42.89 6.20 -10.74
C PRO A 341 -43.76 6.53 -9.51
N THR A 342 -44.76 5.70 -9.19
CA THR A 342 -45.68 5.93 -8.07
C THR A 342 -45.13 5.43 -6.74
N TYR A 343 -44.05 4.64 -6.78
CA TYR A 343 -43.40 4.11 -5.60
C TYR A 343 -43.03 5.22 -4.60
N SER A 344 -43.51 5.08 -3.36
CA SER A 344 -43.49 6.15 -2.34
C SER A 344 -42.87 5.74 -1.00
N VAL A 345 -42.66 4.45 -0.75
CA VAL A 345 -42.07 3.97 0.51
C VAL A 345 -40.54 4.02 0.47
N PRO A 346 -39.82 4.40 1.53
CA PRO A 346 -38.35 4.54 1.48
C PRO A 346 -37.60 3.22 1.75
N TYR A 347 -38.17 2.08 1.39
CA TYR A 347 -37.56 0.78 1.63
C TYR A 347 -38.01 -0.32 0.69
N LYS A 348 -37.10 -1.25 0.34
CA LYS A 348 -37.42 -2.41 -0.50
C LYS A 348 -38.55 -3.23 0.08
N GLN A 349 -39.60 -3.43 -0.72
CA GLN A 349 -40.61 -4.44 -0.46
C GLN A 349 -39.97 -5.82 -0.69
N SER A 350 -40.27 -6.76 0.20
CA SER A 350 -39.83 -8.14 -0.01
C SER A 350 -40.55 -8.65 -1.27
N ALA A 351 -39.79 -9.23 -2.20
CA ALA A 351 -40.36 -9.91 -3.37
C ALA A 351 -41.10 -11.18 -2.94
#